data_AF-A0A1N7LRE7-F1
#
_entry.id   AF-A0A1N7LRE7-F1
#
_cell.length_a   1.000
_cell.length_b   1.000
_cell.length_c   1.000
_cell.angle_alpha   90.00
_cell.angle_beta   90.00
_cell.angle_gamma   90.00
#
_symmetry.space_group_name_H-M   'P 1'
#
loop_
_entity.id
_entity.type
_entity.pdbx_description
1 polymer ?
#
loop_
_entity_poly.entity_id
_entity_poly.type
_entity_poly.pdbx_seq_one_letter_code
_entity_poly.pdbx_strand_id
1 'polypeptide(L)'
;MAEPYGWRMTPDGLALIAAALSSNAPIGIATIVLGDGGGTTPPVTATGIVHEVWRGPVSALRRSPDNRLVVEIQTIVPVSAGPFVIREAAILASDGTVIALCRRQDLYKGGPSETHAIDVLAQIVVSEAAVVEMAVDTGTYATLRTVQVAVDEGITAHAASRNHPTGTETAQGMVRFATKAETVAGTQTTAAVTPAGVKAVVDALVDGAPDALNTLRELAQAVANDQSFASSMLAALAAKAPLASPAFTGTPTVPTAAAGTATSQAASTAFVGNALAAFSGFAKTTTGAKLEAFNMYGGDLNVINSTPGVVITECSPTCTNTPAGMAGTAGILIQFADGGGDDVRLQIVIDQTGTSLYQRSKWGGGIPGIWRPWSILWSSANDGSGSGLDADLIDGLHASEITGATKKYLVLDQYNGNIIRNSLGVSSIIDHAVGQYTVSFATPWPYTYYVPATCNVGNTGPADAPECVVIEDRPDYMLWTTLQIRMAHRPSGEDYYVDGRPDTIIFAGM
;
A
#
# COMPACT_ATOMS: atom_id res chain seq x y z
N MET A 1 -91.97 8.60 -88.03
CA MET A 1 -90.51 8.47 -87.96
C MET A 1 -90.00 9.68 -87.19
N ALA A 2 -89.22 9.47 -86.11
CA ALA A 2 -88.66 10.58 -85.35
C ALA A 2 -87.66 11.32 -86.24
N GLU A 3 -87.90 12.60 -86.49
CA GLU A 3 -87.11 13.44 -87.40
C GLU A 3 -85.72 13.72 -86.82
N PRO A 4 -84.65 13.72 -87.64
CA PRO A 4 -83.28 13.66 -87.15
C PRO A 4 -82.80 14.97 -86.51
N TYR A 5 -82.11 14.85 -85.37
CA TYR A 5 -81.31 15.93 -84.77
C TYR A 5 -80.08 16.23 -85.65
N GLY A 6 -79.69 17.49 -85.77
CA GLY A 6 -78.54 17.90 -86.59
C GLY A 6 -78.59 19.34 -87.07
N TRP A 7 -77.53 19.75 -87.77
CA TRP A 7 -77.41 21.05 -88.42
C TRP A 7 -78.09 21.05 -89.78
N ARG A 8 -78.84 22.10 -90.07
CA ARG A 8 -79.42 22.40 -91.38
C ARG A 8 -79.11 23.84 -91.77
N MET A 9 -78.97 24.08 -93.06
CA MET A 9 -78.79 25.43 -93.58
C MET A 9 -80.14 26.12 -93.71
N THR A 10 -80.20 27.41 -93.40
CA THR A 10 -81.38 28.23 -93.67
C THR A 10 -81.39 28.66 -95.14
N PRO A 11 -82.56 29.02 -95.70
CA PRO A 11 -82.63 29.62 -97.04
C PRO A 11 -81.74 30.87 -97.18
N ASP A 12 -81.70 31.71 -96.14
CA ASP A 12 -80.88 32.92 -96.11
C ASP A 12 -79.38 32.61 -96.07
N GLY A 13 -78.98 31.57 -95.34
CA GLY A 13 -77.60 31.08 -95.32
C GLY A 13 -77.14 30.52 -96.67
N LEU A 14 -78.02 29.82 -97.38
CA LEU A 14 -77.75 29.36 -98.75
C LEU A 14 -77.62 30.53 -99.73
N ALA A 15 -78.46 31.57 -99.58
CA ALA A 15 -78.37 32.78 -100.39
C ALA A 15 -77.06 33.56 -100.12
N LEU A 16 -76.65 33.64 -98.85
CA LEU A 16 -75.39 34.27 -98.44
C LEU A 16 -74.17 33.55 -99.04
N ILE A 17 -74.20 32.22 -99.06
CA ILE A 17 -73.14 31.39 -99.67
C ILE A 17 -73.12 31.55 -101.19
N ALA A 18 -74.28 31.61 -101.85
CA ALA A 18 -74.36 31.87 -103.28
C ALA A 18 -73.84 33.27 -103.64
N ALA A 19 -74.12 34.29 -102.81
CA ALA A 19 -73.62 35.65 -102.99
C ALA A 19 -72.10 35.76 -102.76
N ALA A 20 -71.56 35.05 -101.78
CA ALA A 20 -70.13 34.98 -101.54
C ALA A 20 -69.38 34.32 -102.71
N LEU A 21 -69.94 33.24 -103.28
CA LEU A 21 -69.39 32.56 -104.45
C LEU A 21 -69.35 33.44 -105.70
N SER A 22 -70.35 34.31 -105.91
CA SER A 22 -70.39 35.20 -107.07
C SER A 22 -69.51 36.45 -106.92
N SER A 23 -69.31 36.92 -105.69
CA SER A 23 -68.51 38.12 -105.39
C SER A 23 -67.05 37.83 -105.02
N ASN A 24 -66.71 36.56 -104.78
CA ASN A 24 -65.41 36.14 -104.24
C ASN A 24 -65.02 36.85 -102.92
N ALA A 25 -66.03 37.25 -102.13
CA ALA A 25 -65.86 37.90 -100.84
C ALA A 25 -66.13 36.89 -99.71
N PRO A 26 -65.28 36.82 -98.66
CA PRO A 26 -65.43 35.84 -97.61
C PRO A 26 -66.64 36.12 -96.71
N ILE A 27 -67.30 35.07 -96.24
CA ILE A 27 -68.36 35.18 -95.24
C ILE A 27 -67.72 35.19 -93.85
N GLY A 28 -67.79 36.32 -93.15
CA GLY A 28 -67.41 36.40 -91.75
C GLY A 28 -68.44 35.68 -90.87
N ILE A 29 -68.03 34.59 -90.20
CA ILE A 29 -68.84 33.89 -89.19
C ILE A 29 -68.36 34.36 -87.82
N ALA A 30 -69.23 35.03 -87.07
CA ALA A 30 -68.82 35.74 -85.85
C ALA A 30 -69.44 35.17 -84.57
N THR A 31 -70.66 34.62 -84.65
CA THR A 31 -71.47 34.38 -83.45
C THR A 31 -72.18 33.04 -83.51
N ILE A 32 -72.15 32.31 -82.39
CA ILE A 32 -73.03 31.18 -82.14
C ILE A 32 -74.04 31.58 -81.07
N VAL A 33 -75.29 31.22 -81.32
CA VAL A 33 -76.42 31.42 -80.41
C VAL A 33 -76.94 30.05 -79.99
N LEU A 34 -77.26 29.90 -78.72
CA LEU A 34 -77.84 28.68 -78.14
C LEU A 34 -79.20 29.03 -77.55
N GLY A 35 -80.15 28.12 -77.71
CA GLY A 35 -81.51 28.29 -77.22
C GLY A 35 -82.07 27.05 -76.56
N ASP A 36 -83.09 27.23 -75.73
CA ASP A 36 -83.79 26.15 -75.00
C ASP A 36 -85.13 25.76 -75.65
N GLY A 37 -85.48 26.38 -76.78
CA GLY A 37 -86.71 26.14 -77.52
C GLY A 37 -88.00 26.58 -76.81
N GLY A 38 -87.91 27.47 -75.81
CA GLY A 38 -89.03 27.87 -74.98
C GLY A 38 -89.52 26.74 -74.07
N GLY A 39 -88.63 25.80 -73.74
CA GLY A 39 -88.93 24.60 -72.94
C GLY A 39 -89.45 23.40 -73.75
N THR A 40 -89.64 23.53 -75.05
CA THR A 40 -90.08 22.45 -75.95
C THR A 40 -89.09 22.24 -77.10
N THR A 41 -89.17 21.11 -77.81
CA THR A 41 -88.26 20.86 -78.93
C THR A 41 -88.63 21.72 -80.15
N PRO A 42 -87.72 22.56 -80.68
CA PRO A 42 -88.03 23.48 -81.78
C PRO A 42 -88.54 22.81 -83.06
N PRO A 43 -89.51 23.40 -83.76
CA PRO A 43 -90.07 22.83 -84.99
C PRO A 43 -89.03 22.82 -86.12
N VAL A 44 -89.10 21.82 -87.00
CA VAL A 44 -88.22 21.71 -88.18
C VAL A 44 -88.48 22.77 -89.24
N THR A 45 -89.49 23.62 -89.07
CA THR A 45 -89.77 24.78 -89.94
C THR A 45 -89.23 26.08 -89.39
N ALA A 46 -88.60 26.08 -88.20
CA ALA A 46 -88.05 27.29 -87.60
C ALA A 46 -87.04 27.98 -88.54
N THR A 47 -87.16 29.27 -88.75
CA THR A 47 -86.21 30.04 -89.58
C THR A 47 -85.17 30.78 -88.73
N GLY A 48 -85.28 30.70 -87.40
CA GLY A 48 -84.33 31.23 -86.42
C GLY A 48 -84.43 30.48 -85.09
N ILE A 49 -83.70 30.97 -84.08
CA ILE A 49 -83.79 30.49 -82.68
C ILE A 49 -85.17 30.85 -82.12
N VAL A 50 -85.86 29.88 -81.51
CA VAL A 50 -87.18 30.08 -80.89
C VAL A 50 -87.06 30.83 -79.57
N HIS A 51 -86.09 30.48 -78.72
CA HIS A 51 -85.81 31.18 -77.47
C HIS A 51 -84.32 31.11 -77.12
N GLU A 52 -83.65 32.25 -77.17
CA GLU A 52 -82.22 32.40 -76.93
C GLU A 52 -81.89 32.40 -75.43
N VAL A 53 -80.94 31.55 -75.03
CA VAL A 53 -80.43 31.50 -73.64
C VAL A 53 -78.97 31.92 -73.54
N TRP A 54 -78.22 31.85 -74.64
CA TRP A 54 -76.82 32.27 -74.65
C TRP A 54 -76.36 32.66 -76.05
N ARG A 55 -75.46 33.64 -76.10
CA ARG A 55 -74.80 34.12 -77.30
C ARG A 55 -73.34 34.37 -77.00
N GLY A 56 -72.47 33.93 -77.89
CA GLY A 56 -71.04 34.17 -77.76
C GLY A 56 -70.30 34.17 -79.09
N PRO A 57 -69.07 34.71 -79.08
CA PRO A 57 -68.23 34.72 -80.27
C PRO A 57 -67.79 33.29 -80.62
N VAL A 58 -67.48 33.07 -81.89
CA VAL A 58 -66.79 31.85 -82.32
C VAL A 58 -65.35 31.88 -81.80
N SER A 59 -64.96 30.84 -81.06
CA SER A 59 -63.62 30.71 -80.46
C SER A 59 -62.61 30.11 -81.44
N ALA A 60 -63.06 29.24 -82.35
CA ALA A 60 -62.24 28.72 -83.42
C ALA A 60 -63.09 28.37 -84.65
N LEU A 61 -62.58 28.66 -85.84
CA LEU A 61 -63.14 28.22 -87.11
C LEU A 61 -62.03 27.54 -87.90
N ARG A 62 -62.26 26.29 -88.32
CA ARG A 62 -61.27 25.52 -89.08
C ARG A 62 -61.93 24.64 -90.12
N ARG A 63 -61.18 24.32 -91.16
CA ARG A 63 -61.55 23.27 -92.11
C ARG A 63 -61.18 21.92 -91.50
N SER A 64 -62.03 20.92 -91.64
CA SER A 64 -61.71 19.57 -91.18
C SER A 64 -60.49 19.05 -91.95
N PRO A 65 -59.47 18.49 -91.26
CA PRO A 65 -58.32 17.86 -91.92
C PRO A 65 -58.71 16.68 -92.81
N ASP A 66 -59.80 15.98 -92.45
CA ASP A 66 -60.22 14.73 -93.06
C ASP A 66 -61.21 14.94 -94.22
N ASN A 67 -61.96 16.05 -94.21
CA ASN A 67 -62.89 16.40 -95.27
C ASN A 67 -62.90 17.90 -95.55
N ARG A 68 -62.40 18.27 -96.73
CA ARG A 68 -62.28 19.67 -97.16
C ARG A 68 -63.62 20.40 -97.29
N LEU A 69 -64.74 19.66 -97.38
CA LEU A 69 -66.10 20.21 -97.45
C LEU A 69 -66.73 20.47 -96.07
N VAL A 70 -66.07 20.05 -94.99
CA VAL A 70 -66.55 20.25 -93.63
C VAL A 70 -65.84 21.44 -93.00
N VAL A 71 -66.64 22.40 -92.52
CA VAL A 71 -66.16 23.50 -91.69
C VAL A 71 -66.57 23.21 -90.25
N GLU A 72 -65.57 23.19 -89.36
CA GLU A 72 -65.74 23.02 -87.93
C GLU A 72 -65.71 24.41 -87.27
N ILE A 73 -66.80 24.74 -86.59
CA ILE A 73 -66.99 26.01 -85.90
C ILE A 73 -67.17 25.70 -84.43
N GLN A 74 -66.33 26.28 -83.59
CA GLN A 74 -66.24 25.97 -82.18
C GLN A 74 -66.50 27.23 -81.36
N THR A 75 -67.29 27.10 -80.31
CA THR A 75 -67.44 28.14 -79.29
C THR A 75 -67.40 27.51 -77.91
N ILE A 76 -66.86 28.26 -76.95
CA ILE A 76 -66.81 27.85 -75.56
C ILE A 76 -67.90 28.62 -74.80
N VAL A 77 -68.84 27.89 -74.21
CA VAL A 77 -69.78 28.46 -73.25
C VAL A 77 -69.08 28.51 -71.90
N PRO A 78 -68.74 29.70 -71.37
CA PRO A 78 -67.96 29.82 -70.15
C PRO A 78 -68.74 29.27 -68.94
N VAL A 79 -68.02 28.89 -67.88
CA VAL A 79 -68.62 28.44 -66.61
C VAL A 79 -69.57 29.48 -66.01
N SER A 80 -69.33 30.77 -66.27
CA SER A 80 -70.15 31.88 -65.79
C SER A 80 -71.52 31.99 -66.47
N ALA A 81 -71.74 31.30 -67.59
CA ALA A 81 -73.00 31.27 -68.31
C ALA A 81 -73.80 30.00 -67.98
N GLY A 82 -75.02 30.15 -67.48
CA GLY A 82 -75.88 29.05 -67.04
C GLY A 82 -76.56 29.33 -65.69
N PRO A 83 -77.46 28.44 -65.21
CA PRO A 83 -77.83 27.16 -65.81
C PRO A 83 -78.94 27.29 -66.87
N PHE A 84 -78.86 26.48 -67.94
CA PHE A 84 -79.91 26.36 -68.96
C PHE A 84 -79.82 25.02 -69.71
N VAL A 85 -80.91 24.60 -70.37
CA VAL A 85 -80.92 23.42 -71.25
C VAL A 85 -80.82 23.87 -72.70
N ILE A 86 -79.89 23.30 -73.45
CA ILE A 86 -79.69 23.60 -74.87
C ILE A 86 -80.48 22.59 -75.70
N ARG A 87 -81.38 23.09 -76.56
CA ARG A 87 -82.18 22.30 -77.50
C ARG A 87 -82.03 22.77 -78.95
N GLU A 88 -81.55 23.99 -79.14
CA GLU A 88 -81.24 24.57 -80.44
C GLU A 88 -79.94 25.36 -80.42
N ALA A 89 -79.33 25.48 -81.59
CA ALA A 89 -78.20 26.35 -81.81
C ALA A 89 -78.31 27.02 -83.18
N ALA A 90 -77.73 28.20 -83.34
CA ALA A 90 -77.67 28.92 -84.59
C ALA A 90 -76.27 29.45 -84.81
N ILE A 91 -75.83 29.42 -86.07
CA ILE A 91 -74.60 30.06 -86.52
C ILE A 91 -75.00 31.32 -87.27
N LEU A 92 -74.47 32.46 -86.84
CA LEU A 92 -74.74 33.76 -87.46
C LEU A 92 -73.50 34.26 -88.21
N ALA A 93 -73.76 34.86 -89.36
CA ALA A 93 -72.81 35.71 -90.05
C ALA A 93 -72.55 36.99 -89.25
N SER A 94 -71.47 37.68 -89.58
CA SER A 94 -71.06 38.97 -89.00
C SER A 94 -72.10 40.08 -89.19
N ASP A 95 -72.96 39.99 -90.22
CA ASP A 95 -74.08 40.90 -90.46
C ASP A 95 -75.37 40.52 -89.71
N GLY A 96 -75.34 39.43 -88.93
CA GLY A 96 -76.47 38.91 -88.16
C GLY A 96 -77.34 37.89 -88.89
N THR A 97 -77.08 37.59 -90.17
CA THR A 97 -77.82 36.58 -90.94
C THR A 97 -77.64 35.18 -90.33
N VAL A 98 -78.73 34.45 -90.10
CA VAL A 98 -78.66 33.06 -89.60
C VAL A 98 -78.26 32.16 -90.75
N ILE A 99 -77.07 31.54 -90.68
CA ILE A 99 -76.53 30.66 -91.72
C ILE A 99 -77.07 29.24 -91.58
N ALA A 100 -77.06 28.72 -90.36
CA ALA A 100 -77.46 27.35 -90.07
C ALA A 100 -78.10 27.25 -88.69
N LEU A 101 -79.05 26.33 -88.57
CA LEU A 101 -79.77 26.00 -87.35
C LEU A 101 -79.51 24.54 -86.99
N CYS A 102 -79.24 24.29 -85.72
CA CYS A 102 -79.14 22.96 -85.14
C CYS A 102 -80.36 22.69 -84.29
N ARG A 103 -80.99 21.55 -84.50
CA ARG A 103 -81.92 20.97 -83.52
C ARG A 103 -81.17 19.86 -82.77
N ARG A 104 -81.18 19.90 -81.44
CA ARG A 104 -80.44 18.96 -80.59
C ARG A 104 -81.35 18.34 -79.53
N GLN A 105 -80.99 17.15 -79.06
CA GLN A 105 -81.53 16.59 -77.83
C GLN A 105 -81.08 17.43 -76.63
N ASP A 106 -81.91 17.47 -75.58
CA ASP A 106 -81.66 18.19 -74.33
C ASP A 106 -80.23 17.98 -73.82
N LEU A 107 -79.45 19.07 -73.82
CA LEU A 107 -78.12 19.12 -73.24
C LEU A 107 -78.12 20.14 -72.10
N TYR A 108 -77.96 19.66 -70.86
CA TYR A 108 -77.91 20.53 -69.69
C TYR A 108 -76.54 21.22 -69.56
N LYS A 109 -76.56 22.56 -69.47
CA LYS A 109 -75.41 23.38 -69.07
C LYS A 109 -75.59 23.81 -67.62
N GLY A 110 -74.67 23.39 -66.76
CA GLY A 110 -74.61 23.79 -65.36
C GLY A 110 -74.26 25.27 -65.16
N GLY A 111 -74.66 25.83 -64.02
CA GLY A 111 -74.36 27.21 -63.64
C GLY A 111 -72.94 27.40 -63.06
N PRO A 112 -72.59 28.63 -62.63
CA PRO A 112 -71.27 28.95 -62.07
C PRO A 112 -70.89 28.11 -60.84
N SER A 113 -71.89 27.67 -60.06
CA SER A 113 -71.71 26.79 -58.89
C SER A 113 -71.40 25.34 -59.22
N GLU A 114 -71.61 24.92 -60.48
CA GLU A 114 -71.36 23.56 -60.95
C GLU A 114 -70.06 23.45 -61.78
N THR A 115 -69.37 24.57 -62.06
CA THR A 115 -68.02 24.64 -62.65
C THR A 115 -67.79 23.89 -63.99
N HIS A 116 -68.83 23.64 -64.78
CA HIS A 116 -68.68 23.02 -66.10
C HIS A 116 -68.68 24.06 -67.22
N ALA A 117 -67.60 24.14 -68.00
CA ALA A 117 -67.61 24.78 -69.32
C ALA A 117 -68.04 23.73 -70.35
N ILE A 118 -68.80 24.13 -71.35
CA ILE A 118 -69.18 23.23 -72.45
C ILE A 118 -68.56 23.75 -73.73
N ASP A 119 -67.93 22.84 -74.44
CA ASP A 119 -67.41 23.06 -75.78
C ASP A 119 -68.49 22.69 -76.81
N VAL A 120 -68.91 23.66 -77.62
CA VAL A 120 -69.92 23.45 -78.66
C VAL A 120 -69.21 23.41 -80.00
N LEU A 121 -69.11 22.21 -80.55
CA LEU A 121 -68.60 21.96 -81.90
C LEU A 121 -69.77 21.85 -82.89
N ALA A 122 -69.77 22.71 -83.90
CA ALA A 122 -70.65 22.65 -85.05
C ALA A 122 -69.87 22.18 -86.28
N GLN A 123 -70.41 21.21 -87.01
CA GLN A 123 -69.87 20.74 -88.28
C GLN A 123 -70.92 20.98 -89.36
N ILE A 124 -70.58 21.84 -90.33
CA ILE A 124 -71.43 22.12 -91.47
C ILE A 124 -70.73 21.65 -92.75
N VAL A 125 -71.50 21.07 -93.65
CA VAL A 125 -71.03 20.64 -94.98
C VAL A 125 -71.38 21.75 -95.97
N VAL A 126 -70.39 22.27 -96.69
CA VAL A 126 -70.58 23.30 -97.73
C VAL A 126 -70.26 22.73 -99.11
N SER A 127 -71.03 23.12 -100.13
CA SER A 127 -70.94 22.56 -101.48
C SER A 127 -69.72 23.00 -102.29
N GLU A 128 -68.98 24.03 -101.85
CA GLU A 128 -67.70 24.44 -102.43
C GLU A 128 -66.91 25.22 -101.36
N ALA A 129 -65.83 24.66 -100.84
CA ALA A 129 -65.15 25.15 -99.64
C ALA A 129 -64.19 26.36 -99.86
N ALA A 130 -64.25 27.00 -101.03
CA ALA A 130 -63.29 28.03 -101.42
C ALA A 130 -63.50 29.39 -100.74
N VAL A 131 -64.73 29.74 -100.32
CA VAL A 131 -65.09 31.14 -99.96
C VAL A 131 -65.30 31.36 -98.44
N VAL A 132 -64.97 30.38 -97.60
CA VAL A 132 -65.02 30.55 -96.14
C VAL A 132 -63.62 30.93 -95.66
N GLU A 133 -63.41 32.22 -95.42
CA GLU A 133 -62.17 32.79 -94.86
C GLU A 133 -62.47 33.56 -93.57
N MET A 134 -61.53 33.47 -92.61
CA MET A 134 -61.73 33.72 -91.19
C MET A 134 -61.21 35.11 -90.80
N ALA A 135 -62.09 35.98 -90.31
CA ALA A 135 -61.73 37.16 -89.54
C ALA A 135 -62.23 36.97 -88.09
N VAL A 136 -61.42 36.29 -87.26
CA VAL A 136 -61.67 36.17 -85.82
C VAL A 136 -60.82 37.22 -85.12
N ASP A 137 -61.49 38.17 -84.46
CA ASP A 137 -60.87 39.12 -83.54
C ASP A 137 -60.41 38.37 -82.28
N THR A 138 -59.10 38.15 -82.16
CA THR A 138 -58.51 37.23 -81.17
C THR A 138 -58.31 37.91 -79.82
N GLY A 139 -59.39 38.03 -79.05
CA GLY A 139 -59.32 38.24 -77.60
C GLY A 139 -58.88 36.98 -76.85
N THR A 140 -57.59 36.89 -76.55
CA THR A 140 -56.99 36.21 -75.37
C THR A 140 -57.43 34.77 -75.04
N TYR A 141 -57.33 33.82 -75.99
CA TYR A 141 -57.25 32.39 -75.65
C TYR A 141 -56.32 31.63 -76.61
N ALA A 142 -55.14 31.22 -76.13
CA ALA A 142 -54.17 30.46 -76.91
C ALA A 142 -54.54 28.96 -76.91
N THR A 143 -54.58 28.34 -78.10
CA THR A 143 -54.84 26.89 -78.24
C THR A 143 -53.61 26.07 -77.81
N LEU A 144 -53.81 24.80 -77.42
CA LEU A 144 -52.75 23.86 -77.00
C LEU A 144 -51.58 23.77 -77.99
N ARG A 145 -51.83 23.95 -79.29
CA ARG A 145 -50.78 23.92 -80.33
C ARG A 145 -49.90 25.18 -80.32
N THR A 146 -50.47 26.34 -79.99
CA THR A 146 -49.71 27.59 -79.77
C THR A 146 -48.83 27.49 -78.52
N VAL A 147 -49.32 26.83 -77.47
CA VAL A 147 -48.51 26.56 -76.26
C VAL A 147 -47.37 25.62 -76.60
N GLN A 148 -47.62 24.55 -77.36
CA GLN A 148 -46.58 23.58 -77.72
C GLN A 148 -45.48 24.22 -78.58
N VAL A 149 -45.84 25.02 -79.60
CA VAL A 149 -44.86 25.73 -80.43
C VAL A 149 -44.07 26.75 -79.60
N ALA A 150 -44.72 27.49 -78.70
CA ALA A 150 -44.03 28.42 -77.81
C ALA A 150 -43.09 27.70 -76.81
N VAL A 151 -43.46 26.51 -76.35
CA VAL A 151 -42.61 25.67 -75.49
C VAL A 151 -41.41 25.14 -76.27
N ASP A 152 -41.62 24.62 -77.48
CA ASP A 152 -40.54 24.06 -78.31
C ASP A 152 -39.57 25.16 -78.81
N GLU A 153 -40.09 26.34 -79.16
CA GLU A 153 -39.30 27.54 -79.43
C GLU A 153 -38.56 28.01 -78.17
N GLY A 154 -39.21 27.98 -77.00
CA GLY A 154 -38.60 28.31 -75.72
C GLY A 154 -37.47 27.35 -75.32
N ILE A 155 -37.62 26.05 -75.57
CA ILE A 155 -36.59 25.03 -75.32
C ILE A 155 -35.44 25.19 -76.32
N THR A 156 -35.74 25.43 -77.60
CA THR A 156 -34.73 25.66 -78.64
C THR A 156 -33.95 26.96 -78.36
N ALA A 157 -34.64 28.01 -77.94
CA ALA A 157 -34.03 29.27 -77.52
C ALA A 157 -33.20 29.09 -76.24
N HIS A 158 -33.66 28.32 -75.25
CA HIS A 158 -32.90 28.00 -74.04
C HIS A 158 -31.63 27.18 -74.35
N ALA A 159 -31.74 26.18 -75.24
CA ALA A 159 -30.61 25.36 -75.70
C ALA A 159 -29.59 26.19 -76.50
N ALA A 160 -30.04 27.15 -77.30
CA ALA A 160 -29.20 28.11 -78.01
C ALA A 160 -28.63 29.20 -77.09
N SER A 161 -29.35 29.60 -76.03
CA SER A 161 -28.97 30.64 -75.09
C SER A 161 -28.01 30.11 -74.01
N ARG A 162 -26.88 29.50 -74.38
CA ARG A 162 -25.80 29.17 -73.42
C ARG A 162 -25.12 30.41 -72.79
N ASN A 163 -25.88 31.44 -72.44
CA ASN A 163 -25.60 32.44 -71.42
C ASN A 163 -25.69 31.83 -69.99
N HIS A 164 -25.09 30.65 -69.82
CA HIS A 164 -24.70 30.15 -68.50
C HIS A 164 -23.18 30.23 -68.43
N PRO A 165 -22.61 31.45 -68.34
CA PRO A 165 -21.16 31.60 -68.25
C PRO A 165 -20.66 30.80 -67.05
N THR A 166 -19.44 30.29 -67.15
CA THR A 166 -18.75 29.69 -66.00
C THR A 166 -18.64 30.75 -64.91
N GLY A 167 -18.95 30.36 -63.67
CA GLY A 167 -18.77 31.26 -62.53
C GLY A 167 -17.31 31.70 -62.43
N THR A 168 -17.11 33.00 -62.27
CA THR A 168 -15.79 33.59 -61.99
C THR A 168 -15.84 34.30 -60.64
N GLU A 169 -14.70 34.75 -60.13
CA GLU A 169 -14.64 35.54 -58.89
C GLU A 169 -15.42 36.88 -58.99
N THR A 170 -15.70 37.35 -60.22
CA THR A 170 -16.32 38.66 -60.49
C THR A 170 -17.71 38.57 -61.13
N ALA A 171 -18.16 37.38 -61.57
CA ALA A 171 -19.44 37.21 -62.24
C ALA A 171 -20.11 35.88 -61.84
N GLN A 172 -21.41 35.95 -61.55
CA GLN A 172 -22.22 34.77 -61.22
C GLN A 172 -22.34 33.84 -62.44
N GLY A 173 -22.24 32.54 -62.20
CA GLY A 173 -22.27 31.53 -63.25
C GLY A 173 -22.28 30.10 -62.69
N MET A 174 -22.30 29.11 -63.58
CA MET A 174 -22.28 27.70 -63.16
C MET A 174 -20.86 27.25 -62.84
N VAL A 175 -20.72 26.47 -61.77
CA VAL A 175 -19.47 25.86 -61.32
C VAL A 175 -19.67 24.36 -61.14
N ARG A 176 -18.62 23.58 -61.41
CA ARG A 176 -18.60 22.14 -61.07
C ARG A 176 -17.98 21.95 -59.68
N PHE A 177 -18.30 20.85 -59.01
CA PHE A 177 -17.56 20.46 -57.82
C PHE A 177 -16.15 19.98 -58.17
N ALA A 178 -15.16 20.38 -57.38
CA ALA A 178 -13.80 19.90 -57.47
C ALA A 178 -13.73 18.44 -57.01
N THR A 179 -12.90 17.63 -57.69
CA THR A 179 -12.53 16.30 -57.21
C THR A 179 -11.60 16.41 -55.99
N LYS A 180 -11.40 15.31 -55.26
CA LYS A 180 -10.49 15.28 -54.10
C LYS A 180 -9.06 15.67 -54.48
N ALA A 181 -8.56 15.20 -55.63
CA ALA A 181 -7.22 15.53 -56.12
C ALA A 181 -7.08 17.02 -56.46
N GLU A 182 -8.09 17.59 -57.13
CA GLU A 182 -8.09 19.03 -57.47
C GLU A 182 -8.21 19.92 -56.24
N THR A 183 -8.96 19.48 -55.22
CA THR A 183 -9.11 20.20 -53.95
C THR A 183 -7.79 20.28 -53.19
N VAL A 184 -7.01 19.19 -53.19
CA VAL A 184 -5.69 19.14 -52.52
C VAL A 184 -4.62 19.89 -53.32
N ALA A 185 -4.65 19.79 -54.65
CA ALA A 185 -3.67 20.45 -55.52
C ALA A 185 -3.91 21.96 -55.67
N GLY A 186 -5.15 22.43 -55.44
CA GLY A 186 -5.51 23.87 -55.54
C GLY A 186 -5.40 24.45 -56.95
N THR A 187 -5.40 23.61 -57.99
CA THR A 187 -5.09 24.03 -59.38
C THR A 187 -6.27 24.61 -60.14
N GLN A 188 -7.51 24.39 -59.66
CA GLN A 188 -8.72 24.83 -60.35
C GLN A 188 -9.31 26.09 -59.70
N THR A 189 -9.35 27.19 -60.45
CA THR A 189 -9.86 28.50 -59.99
C THR A 189 -11.38 28.68 -60.16
N THR A 190 -12.05 27.77 -60.88
CA THR A 190 -13.47 27.88 -61.25
C THR A 190 -14.33 26.72 -60.75
N ALA A 191 -13.78 25.85 -59.90
CA ALA A 191 -14.48 24.73 -59.30
C ALA A 191 -14.85 25.02 -57.83
N ALA A 192 -16.06 24.66 -57.43
CA ALA A 192 -16.49 24.77 -56.04
C ALA A 192 -15.99 23.57 -55.21
N VAL A 193 -15.56 23.82 -53.98
CA VAL A 193 -15.15 22.76 -53.04
C VAL A 193 -16.32 22.37 -52.14
N THR A 194 -16.56 21.07 -51.96
CA THR A 194 -17.60 20.58 -51.04
C THR A 194 -17.13 20.63 -49.58
N PRO A 195 -18.02 20.64 -48.58
CA PRO A 195 -17.62 20.55 -47.17
C PRO A 195 -16.72 19.34 -46.85
N ALA A 196 -16.94 18.21 -47.53
CA ALA A 196 -16.09 17.02 -47.41
C ALA A 196 -14.69 17.24 -48.00
N GLY A 197 -14.58 17.97 -49.11
CA GLY A 197 -13.29 18.39 -49.69
C GLY A 197 -12.53 19.35 -48.78
N VAL A 198 -13.22 20.34 -48.20
CA VAL A 198 -12.63 21.25 -47.19
C VAL A 198 -12.11 20.46 -46.00
N LYS A 199 -12.91 19.54 -45.46
CA LYS A 199 -12.48 18.66 -44.35
C LYS A 199 -11.23 17.87 -44.70
N ALA A 200 -11.14 17.30 -45.90
CA ALA A 200 -9.98 16.51 -46.32
C ALA A 200 -8.68 17.34 -46.40
N VAL A 201 -8.75 18.60 -46.83
CA VAL A 201 -7.58 19.50 -46.84
C VAL A 201 -7.20 19.94 -45.43
N VAL A 202 -8.18 20.23 -44.58
CA VAL A 202 -7.94 20.56 -43.17
C VAL A 202 -7.30 19.39 -42.43
N ASP A 203 -7.81 18.16 -42.63
CA ASP A 203 -7.23 16.95 -42.04
C ASP A 203 -5.76 16.78 -42.52
N ALA A 204 -5.50 16.94 -43.82
CA ALA A 204 -4.14 16.84 -44.38
C ALA A 204 -3.19 17.95 -43.87
N LEU A 205 -3.68 19.16 -43.64
CA LEU A 205 -2.92 20.26 -43.04
C LEU A 205 -2.60 19.99 -41.58
N VAL A 206 -3.56 19.45 -40.82
CA VAL A 206 -3.39 19.04 -39.42
C VAL A 206 -2.37 17.90 -39.31
N ASP A 207 -2.40 16.95 -40.24
CA ASP A 207 -1.45 15.82 -40.29
C ASP A 207 -0.06 16.24 -40.81
N GLY A 208 0.00 17.28 -41.66
CA GLY A 208 1.25 17.84 -42.19
C GLY A 208 1.88 18.94 -41.36
N ALA A 209 1.27 19.31 -40.22
CA ALA A 209 1.80 20.37 -39.36
C ALA A 209 3.18 19.98 -38.77
N PRO A 210 4.17 20.89 -38.76
CA PRO A 210 5.50 20.61 -38.21
C PRO A 210 5.43 20.21 -36.73
N ASP A 211 6.46 19.52 -36.26
CA ASP A 211 6.55 18.95 -34.90
C ASP A 211 6.18 19.94 -33.79
N ALA A 212 6.27 21.26 -33.98
CA ALA A 212 5.78 22.27 -33.04
C ALA A 212 4.27 22.16 -32.69
N LEU A 213 3.39 21.77 -33.61
CA LEU A 213 1.98 21.50 -33.28
C LEU A 213 1.80 20.09 -32.66
N ASN A 214 2.69 19.16 -33.01
CA ASN A 214 2.85 17.91 -32.28
C ASN A 214 3.30 18.16 -30.84
N THR A 215 4.14 19.16 -30.57
CA THR A 215 4.66 19.45 -29.22
C THR A 215 3.58 19.86 -28.23
N LEU A 216 2.49 20.53 -28.66
CA LEU A 216 1.38 20.83 -27.75
C LEU A 216 0.59 19.56 -27.38
N ARG A 217 0.45 18.63 -28.32
CA ARG A 217 -0.15 17.30 -28.08
C ARG A 217 0.77 16.41 -27.25
N GLU A 218 2.08 16.43 -27.52
CA GLU A 218 3.10 15.72 -26.74
C GLU A 218 3.21 16.31 -25.34
N LEU A 219 3.13 17.63 -25.17
CA LEU A 219 3.13 18.28 -23.87
C LEU A 219 1.87 17.93 -23.10
N ALA A 220 0.69 17.98 -23.74
CA ALA A 220 -0.57 17.55 -23.17
C ALA A 220 -0.50 16.06 -22.76
N GLN A 221 0.04 15.18 -23.59
CA GLN A 221 0.24 13.76 -23.26
C GLN A 221 1.28 13.55 -22.15
N ALA A 222 2.37 14.32 -22.15
CA ALA A 222 3.43 14.26 -21.14
C ALA A 222 2.94 14.70 -19.75
N VAL A 223 1.99 15.64 -19.70
CA VAL A 223 1.26 16.00 -18.47
C VAL A 223 -0.01 15.17 -18.28
N ALA A 224 -0.17 14.05 -19.00
CA ALA A 224 -1.31 13.13 -18.93
C ALA A 224 -2.69 13.78 -19.12
N ASN A 225 -2.74 14.90 -19.85
CA ASN A 225 -3.91 15.75 -20.05
C ASN A 225 -4.53 16.22 -18.71
N ASP A 226 -3.70 16.35 -17.67
CA ASP A 226 -4.12 16.73 -16.34
C ASP A 226 -4.33 18.25 -16.25
N GLN A 227 -5.60 18.67 -16.30
CA GLN A 227 -6.01 20.06 -16.11
C GLN A 227 -5.59 20.63 -14.74
N SER A 228 -5.27 19.76 -13.78
CA SER A 228 -4.84 20.08 -12.42
C SER A 228 -3.40 19.64 -12.14
N PHE A 229 -2.54 19.53 -13.16
CA PHE A 229 -1.16 19.05 -13.05
C PHE A 229 -0.37 19.64 -11.86
N ALA A 230 -0.51 20.94 -11.60
CA ALA A 230 0.15 21.58 -10.47
C ALA A 230 -0.36 21.04 -9.11
N SER A 231 -1.67 20.83 -8.98
CA SER A 231 -2.30 20.28 -7.77
C SER A 231 -1.98 18.81 -7.58
N SER A 232 -1.96 18.00 -8.65
CA SER A 232 -1.61 16.59 -8.58
C SER A 232 -0.14 16.40 -8.21
N MET A 233 0.76 17.22 -8.76
CA MET A 233 2.17 17.23 -8.37
C MET A 233 2.39 17.71 -6.93
N LEU A 234 1.64 18.72 -6.50
CA LEU A 234 1.69 19.16 -5.11
C LEU A 234 1.22 18.07 -4.14
N ALA A 235 0.15 17.35 -4.48
CA ALA A 235 -0.33 16.22 -3.69
C ALA A 235 0.67 15.05 -3.64
N ALA A 236 1.28 14.72 -4.78
CA ALA A 236 2.31 13.68 -4.86
C ALA A 236 3.56 14.05 -4.06
N LEU A 237 3.93 15.34 -4.04
CA LEU A 237 5.04 15.86 -3.24
C LEU A 237 4.70 15.86 -1.74
N ALA A 238 3.47 16.22 -1.38
CA ALA A 238 2.98 16.19 0.00
C ALA A 238 2.94 14.76 0.59
N ALA A 239 2.88 13.72 -0.25
CA ALA A 239 3.00 12.34 0.17
C ALA A 239 4.46 11.88 0.45
N LYS A 240 5.46 12.71 0.14
CA LYS A 240 6.87 12.43 0.45
C LYS A 240 7.20 12.88 1.87
N ALA A 241 8.13 12.16 2.52
CA ALA A 241 8.64 12.56 3.82
C ALA A 241 9.55 13.80 3.70
N PRO A 242 9.47 14.77 4.64
CA PRO A 242 10.41 15.89 4.68
C PRO A 242 11.87 15.44 4.78
N LEU A 243 12.79 16.17 4.13
CA LEU A 243 14.22 15.88 4.21
C LEU A 243 14.77 16.09 5.63
N ALA A 244 14.35 17.18 6.28
CA ALA A 244 14.75 17.50 7.64
C ALA A 244 13.73 16.91 8.62
N SER A 245 14.19 15.96 9.44
CA SER A 245 13.43 15.40 10.57
C SER A 245 11.98 15.00 10.24
N PRO A 246 11.77 14.06 9.30
CA PRO A 246 10.43 13.59 8.98
C PRO A 246 9.73 13.00 10.21
N ALA A 247 8.48 13.41 10.43
CA ALA A 247 7.60 12.74 11.38
C ALA A 247 6.90 11.57 10.68
N PHE A 248 7.26 10.34 11.03
CA PHE A 248 6.61 9.15 10.50
C PHE A 248 5.39 8.75 11.35
N THR A 249 4.29 8.38 10.70
CA THR A 249 3.07 7.86 11.35
C THR A 249 2.85 6.38 10.99
N GLY A 250 2.12 5.63 11.81
CA GLY A 250 1.87 4.20 11.60
C GLY A 250 3.04 3.34 12.07
N THR A 251 3.39 2.30 11.29
CA THR A 251 4.50 1.37 11.59
C THR A 251 5.57 1.44 10.48
N PRO A 252 6.49 2.41 10.51
CA PRO A 252 7.55 2.54 9.51
C PRO A 252 8.46 1.31 9.53
N THR A 253 8.77 0.78 8.35
CA THR A 253 9.69 -0.35 8.20
C THR A 253 11.02 0.13 7.65
N VAL A 254 12.11 -0.45 8.16
CA VAL A 254 13.46 -0.30 7.63
C VAL A 254 14.09 -1.69 7.50
N PRO A 255 14.97 -1.92 6.50
CA PRO A 255 15.66 -3.20 6.37
C PRO A 255 16.43 -3.59 7.64
N THR A 256 16.47 -4.89 7.95
CA THR A 256 17.29 -5.39 9.06
C THR A 256 18.75 -5.47 8.61
N ALA A 257 19.61 -4.69 9.25
CA ALA A 257 21.03 -4.66 8.98
C ALA A 257 21.73 -5.96 9.42
N ALA A 258 22.90 -6.24 8.83
CA ALA A 258 23.77 -7.32 9.29
C ALA A 258 24.33 -7.01 10.69
N ALA A 259 24.60 -8.05 11.48
CA ALA A 259 25.18 -7.90 12.81
C ALA A 259 26.51 -7.13 12.77
N GLY A 260 26.74 -6.24 13.75
CA GLY A 260 27.94 -5.41 13.82
C GLY A 260 27.93 -4.16 12.93
N THR A 261 26.83 -3.88 12.19
CA THR A 261 26.74 -2.65 11.39
C THR A 261 26.76 -1.41 12.29
N ALA A 262 27.72 -0.51 12.08
CA ALA A 262 27.91 0.72 12.82
C ALA A 262 27.91 1.95 11.89
N THR A 263 26.73 2.32 11.39
CA THR A 263 26.52 3.47 10.51
C THR A 263 25.38 4.34 11.04
N SER A 264 25.16 5.50 10.44
CA SER A 264 24.05 6.40 10.81
C SER A 264 22.68 5.98 10.27
N GLN A 265 22.53 4.76 9.74
CA GLN A 265 21.24 4.27 9.27
C GLN A 265 20.26 4.02 10.44
N ALA A 266 18.96 4.12 10.18
CA ALA A 266 17.96 3.74 11.16
C ALA A 266 18.02 2.24 11.47
N ALA A 267 17.91 1.88 12.75
CA ALA A 267 17.90 0.48 13.19
C ALA A 267 16.49 -0.10 13.18
N SER A 268 16.32 -1.31 12.62
CA SER A 268 15.08 -2.07 12.76
C SER A 268 14.97 -2.64 14.18
N THR A 269 13.74 -2.89 14.64
CA THR A 269 13.50 -3.56 15.93
C THR A 269 14.13 -4.96 15.99
N ALA A 270 14.19 -5.66 14.85
CA ALA A 270 14.87 -6.95 14.73
C ALA A 270 16.39 -6.84 14.93
N PHE A 271 17.03 -5.81 14.35
CA PHE A 271 18.46 -5.56 14.55
C PHE A 271 18.78 -5.26 16.02
N VAL A 272 17.99 -4.39 16.67
CA VAL A 272 18.14 -4.08 18.10
C VAL A 272 17.90 -5.31 18.97
N GLY A 273 16.87 -6.11 18.66
CA GLY A 273 16.59 -7.37 19.37
C GLY A 273 17.76 -8.34 19.29
N ASN A 274 18.38 -8.50 18.11
CA ASN A 274 19.55 -9.34 17.93
C ASN A 274 20.78 -8.81 18.69
N ALA A 275 21.00 -7.48 18.68
CA ALA A 275 22.09 -6.86 19.42
C ALA A 275 21.93 -7.02 20.94
N LEU A 276 20.71 -6.86 21.45
CA LEU A 276 20.40 -7.05 22.87
C LEU A 276 20.53 -8.53 23.29
N ALA A 277 20.12 -9.47 22.43
CA ALA A 277 20.33 -10.89 22.66
C ALA A 277 21.82 -11.27 22.68
N ALA A 278 22.70 -10.52 22.03
CA ALA A 278 24.15 -10.70 22.14
C ALA A 278 24.74 -10.05 23.41
N PHE A 279 24.13 -8.98 23.92
CA PHE A 279 24.55 -8.31 25.16
C PHE A 279 24.24 -9.12 26.43
N SER A 280 23.31 -10.07 26.38
CA SER A 280 22.96 -10.95 27.51
C SER A 280 24.07 -11.91 27.95
N GLY A 281 25.29 -11.82 27.40
CA GLY A 281 26.47 -12.56 27.87
C GLY A 281 26.92 -12.28 29.31
N PHE A 282 26.36 -11.27 30.00
CA PHE A 282 26.51 -11.08 31.46
C PHE A 282 25.33 -11.63 32.29
N ALA A 283 24.21 -11.99 31.64
CA ALA A 283 23.07 -12.64 32.26
C ALA A 283 22.39 -13.54 31.23
N LYS A 284 22.78 -14.83 31.23
CA LYS A 284 22.37 -15.93 30.33
C LYS A 284 23.37 -16.25 29.23
N THR A 285 24.49 -16.85 29.61
CA THR A 285 25.27 -17.72 28.71
C THR A 285 24.88 -19.16 29.01
N THR A 286 24.24 -19.78 28.02
CA THR A 286 24.13 -21.23 27.84
C THR A 286 25.41 -21.95 28.28
N THR A 287 25.25 -22.87 29.24
CA THR A 287 26.23 -23.84 29.73
C THR A 287 27.46 -23.22 30.43
N GLY A 288 27.49 -23.20 31.76
CA GLY A 288 28.75 -23.04 32.50
C GLY A 288 28.86 -21.93 33.53
N ALA A 289 28.05 -20.87 33.47
CA ALA A 289 28.21 -19.72 34.38
C ALA A 289 26.86 -19.11 34.73
N LYS A 290 26.23 -19.66 35.77
CA LYS A 290 25.03 -19.10 36.37
C LYS A 290 25.42 -18.19 37.55
N LEU A 291 25.54 -16.89 37.29
CA LEU A 291 25.26 -15.91 38.34
C LEU A 291 23.75 -15.66 38.30
N GLU A 292 22.98 -16.57 38.89
CA GLU A 292 21.56 -16.29 39.14
C GLU A 292 21.54 -15.03 40.02
N ALA A 293 20.59 -14.11 39.77
CA ALA A 293 20.27 -13.09 40.76
C ALA A 293 20.13 -13.80 42.13
N PHE A 294 20.60 -13.19 43.22
CA PHE A 294 20.46 -13.70 44.60
C PHE A 294 18.98 -13.88 44.96
N ASN A 295 18.32 -14.85 44.36
CA ASN A 295 16.94 -15.19 44.57
C ASN A 295 16.93 -16.33 45.57
N MET A 296 16.05 -16.22 46.57
CA MET A 296 15.97 -17.14 47.69
C MET A 296 15.54 -18.53 47.19
N TYR A 297 16.44 -19.51 47.25
CA TYR A 297 16.18 -20.90 46.85
C TYR A 297 15.52 -21.67 48.00
N GLY A 298 14.36 -22.27 47.77
CA GLY A 298 13.59 -23.00 48.79
C GLY A 298 13.37 -24.48 48.51
N GLY A 299 14.22 -25.09 47.69
CA GLY A 299 14.08 -26.48 47.23
C GLY A 299 15.11 -27.45 47.79
N ASP A 300 15.23 -28.62 47.16
CA ASP A 300 16.16 -29.66 47.53
C ASP A 300 17.60 -29.35 47.05
N LEU A 301 18.54 -29.22 47.98
CA LEU A 301 19.95 -28.95 47.65
C LEU A 301 20.58 -30.04 46.78
N ASN A 302 20.05 -31.28 46.77
CA ASN A 302 20.55 -32.35 45.91
C ASN A 302 20.25 -32.13 44.43
N VAL A 303 19.25 -31.29 44.11
CA VAL A 303 18.75 -31.08 42.73
C VAL A 303 19.06 -29.68 42.20
N ILE A 304 19.88 -28.88 42.91
CA ILE A 304 20.33 -27.58 42.42
C ILE A 304 21.18 -27.79 41.17
N ASN A 305 20.49 -27.68 40.02
CA ASN A 305 20.98 -27.62 38.65
C ASN A 305 21.90 -28.78 38.16
N SER A 306 21.60 -29.34 36.99
CA SER A 306 22.42 -30.31 36.25
C SER A 306 23.42 -29.68 35.27
N THR A 307 23.49 -28.34 35.23
CA THR A 307 24.37 -27.60 34.30
C THR A 307 25.75 -27.38 34.92
N PRO A 308 26.84 -27.49 34.12
CA PRO A 308 28.19 -27.15 34.56
C PRO A 308 28.29 -25.71 35.07
N GLY A 309 29.18 -25.44 36.01
CA GLY A 309 29.50 -24.09 36.47
C GLY A 309 29.48 -23.86 37.97
N VAL A 310 29.58 -22.57 38.35
CA VAL A 310 29.40 -22.10 39.73
C VAL A 310 27.97 -21.57 39.90
N VAL A 311 27.31 -21.97 40.97
CA VAL A 311 26.01 -21.44 41.41
C VAL A 311 26.21 -20.80 42.77
N ILE A 312 25.79 -19.54 42.92
CA ILE A 312 25.76 -18.83 44.22
C ILE A 312 24.31 -18.44 44.47
N THR A 313 23.73 -18.88 45.59
CA THR A 313 22.33 -18.60 45.92
C THR A 313 22.13 -18.58 47.43
N GLU A 314 21.13 -17.85 47.89
CA GLU A 314 20.68 -17.94 49.28
C GLU A 314 19.74 -19.13 49.40
N CYS A 315 20.08 -20.07 50.27
CA CYS A 315 19.18 -21.14 50.69
C CYS A 315 18.23 -20.60 51.76
N SER A 316 16.93 -20.70 51.54
CA SER A 316 15.89 -20.29 52.48
C SER A 316 15.66 -21.33 53.58
N PRO A 317 14.90 -21.00 54.65
CA PRO A 317 14.50 -21.96 55.68
C PRO A 317 13.73 -23.18 55.18
N THR A 318 13.19 -23.16 53.95
CA THR A 318 12.46 -24.29 53.36
C THR A 318 13.34 -25.24 52.56
N CYS A 319 14.64 -24.98 52.45
CA CYS A 319 15.56 -25.90 51.77
C CYS A 319 15.53 -27.29 52.43
N THR A 320 15.67 -28.32 51.60
CA THR A 320 15.82 -29.71 52.06
C THR A 320 17.19 -30.27 51.67
N ASN A 321 17.61 -31.35 52.32
CA ASN A 321 18.97 -31.89 52.23
C ASN A 321 20.07 -30.88 52.60
N THR A 322 19.76 -30.00 53.56
CA THR A 322 20.72 -29.09 54.21
C THR A 322 21.59 -29.84 55.23
N PRO A 323 22.72 -29.25 55.66
CA PRO A 323 23.42 -29.73 56.86
C PRO A 323 22.49 -29.81 58.07
N ALA A 324 22.74 -30.75 58.98
CA ALA A 324 21.89 -30.96 60.16
C ALA A 324 21.77 -29.71 61.05
N GLY A 325 22.86 -28.95 61.22
CA GLY A 325 22.85 -27.69 61.97
C GLY A 325 22.15 -26.53 61.27
N MET A 326 21.75 -26.72 60.01
CA MET A 326 21.08 -25.70 59.19
C MET A 326 19.61 -26.04 58.91
N ALA A 327 19.10 -27.19 59.38
CA ALA A 327 17.72 -27.61 59.11
C ALA A 327 16.72 -26.54 59.58
N GLY A 328 15.92 -26.00 58.66
CA GLY A 328 14.93 -24.95 58.96
C GLY A 328 15.50 -23.54 59.10
N THR A 329 16.75 -23.29 58.68
CA THR A 329 17.40 -21.98 58.71
C THR A 329 17.90 -21.57 57.32
N ALA A 330 18.13 -20.27 57.11
CA ALA A 330 18.69 -19.77 55.86
C ALA A 330 20.22 -19.87 55.84
N GLY A 331 20.83 -19.62 54.67
CA GLY A 331 22.28 -19.49 54.53
C GLY A 331 22.72 -19.33 53.08
N ILE A 332 24.02 -19.17 52.85
CA ILE A 332 24.58 -18.92 51.52
C ILE A 332 25.16 -20.23 50.98
N LEU A 333 24.64 -20.70 49.85
CA LEU A 333 25.16 -21.85 49.11
C LEU A 333 26.06 -21.39 47.96
N ILE A 334 27.20 -22.06 47.85
CA ILE A 334 28.05 -22.06 46.67
C ILE A 334 28.14 -23.51 46.17
N GLN A 335 27.77 -23.76 44.92
CA GLN A 335 27.95 -25.05 44.28
C GLN A 335 28.89 -24.92 43.07
N PHE A 336 29.83 -25.85 42.95
CA PHE A 336 30.62 -26.08 41.75
C PHE A 336 30.14 -27.39 41.11
N ALA A 337 29.86 -27.36 39.81
CA ALA A 337 29.43 -28.53 39.04
C ALA A 337 30.24 -28.63 37.73
N ASP A 338 30.54 -29.84 37.29
CA ASP A 338 31.29 -30.08 36.06
C ASP A 338 30.41 -30.25 34.81
N GLY A 339 31.10 -30.34 33.67
CA GLY A 339 30.59 -30.53 32.30
C GLY A 339 29.68 -31.74 32.07
N GLY A 340 29.88 -32.79 32.88
CA GLY A 340 29.90 -34.16 32.39
C GLY A 340 28.89 -35.10 33.03
N GLY A 341 27.82 -34.58 33.64
CA GLY A 341 26.75 -35.38 34.21
C GLY A 341 26.41 -35.01 35.65
N ASP A 342 25.83 -35.96 36.37
CA ASP A 342 25.38 -35.78 37.76
C ASP A 342 26.51 -35.99 38.78
N ASP A 343 27.75 -36.03 38.31
CA ASP A 343 28.75 -36.92 38.84
C ASP A 343 29.89 -36.19 39.56
N VAL A 344 30.21 -34.93 39.25
CA VAL A 344 31.23 -34.19 40.01
C VAL A 344 30.66 -32.85 40.48
N ARG A 345 30.37 -32.77 41.78
CA ARG A 345 29.88 -31.54 42.43
C ARG A 345 30.53 -31.31 43.79
N LEU A 346 30.73 -30.05 44.12
CA LEU A 346 31.09 -29.57 45.45
C LEU A 346 30.04 -28.56 45.88
N GLN A 347 29.45 -28.75 47.05
CA GLN A 347 28.62 -27.75 47.70
C GLN A 347 29.31 -27.27 48.95
N ILE A 348 29.26 -25.96 49.15
CA ILE A 348 29.73 -25.25 50.33
C ILE A 348 28.57 -24.38 50.81
N VAL A 349 28.23 -24.46 52.10
CA VAL A 349 27.14 -23.66 52.68
C VAL A 349 27.62 -22.99 53.95
N ILE A 350 27.32 -21.70 54.10
CA ILE A 350 27.47 -20.97 55.36
C ILE A 350 26.07 -20.77 55.94
N ASP A 351 25.89 -21.10 57.22
CA ASP A 351 24.62 -20.83 57.93
C ASP A 351 24.32 -19.32 58.03
N GLN A 352 23.05 -18.95 58.24
CA GLN A 352 22.63 -17.54 58.39
C GLN A 352 23.35 -16.79 59.53
N THR A 353 23.89 -17.51 60.51
CA THR A 353 24.63 -16.95 61.64
C THR A 353 26.11 -16.69 61.30
N GLY A 354 26.61 -17.23 60.19
CA GLY A 354 28.01 -17.12 59.78
C GLY A 354 28.98 -17.94 60.65
N THR A 355 28.46 -18.85 61.47
CA THR A 355 29.20 -19.58 62.50
C THR A 355 29.74 -20.91 62.01
N SER A 356 29.07 -21.52 61.03
CA SER A 356 29.42 -22.85 60.53
C SER A 356 29.55 -22.82 59.02
N LEU A 357 30.69 -23.28 58.53
CA LEU A 357 30.94 -23.55 57.11
C LEU A 357 30.80 -25.05 56.89
N TYR A 358 29.84 -25.47 56.08
CA TYR A 358 29.61 -26.86 55.71
C TYR A 358 30.09 -27.13 54.30
N GLN A 359 30.58 -28.33 54.04
CA GLN A 359 30.85 -28.82 52.70
C GLN A 359 30.31 -30.24 52.50
N ARG A 360 30.04 -30.57 51.25
CA ARG A 360 29.89 -31.95 50.78
C ARG A 360 30.23 -32.04 49.32
N SER A 361 30.54 -33.23 48.86
CA SER A 361 30.75 -33.50 47.44
C SER A 361 29.89 -34.65 46.94
N LYS A 362 29.66 -34.65 45.64
CA LYS A 362 29.11 -35.76 44.87
C LYS A 362 30.19 -36.16 43.88
N TRP A 363 30.64 -37.41 43.93
CA TRP A 363 31.61 -37.97 42.98
C TRP A 363 31.07 -39.29 42.42
N GLY A 364 30.95 -39.38 41.10
CA GLY A 364 30.55 -40.57 40.36
C GLY A 364 31.51 -40.79 39.20
N GLY A 365 32.44 -41.71 39.31
CA GLY A 365 33.35 -42.05 38.20
C GLY A 365 32.63 -42.77 37.05
N GLY A 366 31.68 -42.12 36.37
CA GLY A 366 30.87 -42.69 35.27
C GLY A 366 29.64 -43.51 35.70
N ILE A 367 29.15 -43.30 36.92
CA ILE A 367 27.96 -43.93 37.52
C ILE A 367 27.24 -42.83 38.31
N PRO A 368 25.88 -42.75 38.35
CA PRO A 368 25.19 -41.67 39.04
C PRO A 368 25.76 -41.42 40.45
N GLY A 369 26.43 -40.28 40.61
CA GLY A 369 27.12 -39.96 41.86
C GLY A 369 26.17 -39.98 43.07
N ILE A 370 26.66 -40.36 44.24
CA ILE A 370 25.91 -40.27 45.50
C ILE A 370 26.45 -39.07 46.28
N TRP A 371 25.55 -38.26 46.86
CA TRP A 371 25.96 -37.19 47.77
C TRP A 371 26.62 -37.76 49.01
N ARG A 372 27.85 -37.32 49.30
CA ARG A 372 28.47 -37.57 50.59
C ARG A 372 27.69 -36.81 51.68
N PRO A 373 27.68 -37.31 52.92
CA PRO A 373 27.12 -36.57 54.05
C PRO A 373 27.76 -35.18 54.16
N TRP A 374 26.99 -34.24 54.69
CA TRP A 374 27.52 -32.92 55.04
C TRP A 374 28.58 -33.04 56.15
N SER A 375 29.70 -32.37 55.94
CA SER A 375 30.77 -32.23 56.93
C SER A 375 31.00 -30.75 57.22
N ILE A 376 31.31 -30.43 58.47
CA ILE A 376 31.68 -29.07 58.86
C ILE A 376 33.17 -28.86 58.52
N LEU A 377 33.50 -27.76 57.84
CA LEU A 377 34.87 -27.32 57.53
C LEU A 377 35.58 -26.70 58.72
N TRP A 378 34.84 -26.17 59.71
CA TRP A 378 35.36 -25.62 60.96
C TRP A 378 34.47 -26.05 62.14
N SER A 379 34.93 -27.03 62.93
CA SER A 379 34.17 -27.62 64.05
C SER A 379 35.12 -28.19 65.09
N SER A 380 34.60 -28.57 66.25
CA SER A 380 35.35 -29.32 67.29
C SER A 380 35.98 -30.65 66.85
N ALA A 381 35.74 -31.09 65.61
CA ALA A 381 36.43 -32.24 65.01
C ALA A 381 37.73 -31.86 64.28
N ASN A 382 37.95 -30.59 63.97
CA ASN A 382 39.15 -30.05 63.34
C ASN A 382 39.63 -28.69 63.90
N ASP A 383 38.93 -28.14 64.89
CA ASP A 383 39.48 -27.32 65.97
C ASP A 383 39.64 -28.22 67.21
N GLY A 384 40.87 -28.36 67.70
CA GLY A 384 41.20 -29.18 68.86
C GLY A 384 42.40 -30.11 68.66
N SER A 385 42.90 -30.61 69.80
CA SER A 385 44.13 -31.41 69.93
C SER A 385 44.24 -32.50 68.86
N GLY A 386 45.27 -32.38 68.00
CA GLY A 386 45.57 -33.33 66.92
C GLY A 386 45.07 -32.90 65.53
N SER A 387 44.44 -31.74 65.41
CA SER A 387 44.04 -31.14 64.12
C SER A 387 45.21 -30.58 63.31
N GLY A 388 46.32 -30.23 63.97
CA GLY A 388 47.49 -29.60 63.34
C GLY A 388 47.27 -28.15 62.92
N LEU A 389 46.17 -27.54 63.36
CA LEU A 389 45.76 -26.17 63.03
C LEU A 389 45.29 -25.39 64.29
N ASP A 390 45.45 -25.94 65.49
CA ASP A 390 45.20 -25.25 66.76
C ASP A 390 46.42 -24.40 67.19
N ALA A 391 46.15 -23.16 67.60
CA ALA A 391 47.16 -22.14 67.89
C ALA A 391 47.89 -22.35 69.24
N ASP A 392 47.66 -23.48 69.92
CA ASP A 392 48.09 -23.76 71.30
C ASP A 392 49.14 -24.88 71.42
N LEU A 393 49.74 -25.33 70.29
CA LEU A 393 50.80 -26.35 70.26
C LEU A 393 52.08 -25.89 69.54
N ILE A 394 52.51 -24.64 69.77
CA ILE A 394 53.78 -24.16 69.20
C ILE A 394 55.02 -24.53 70.05
N ASP A 395 54.83 -24.99 71.29
CA ASP A 395 55.93 -25.38 72.21
C ASP A 395 55.68 -26.73 72.93
N GLY A 396 54.62 -27.46 72.58
CA GLY A 396 54.35 -28.79 73.10
C GLY A 396 53.87 -28.85 74.55
N LEU A 397 53.42 -27.72 75.14
CA LEU A 397 52.84 -27.69 76.49
C LEU A 397 51.51 -26.93 76.51
N HIS A 398 50.44 -27.56 77.01
CA HIS A 398 49.15 -26.90 77.21
C HIS A 398 49.05 -26.25 78.60
N ALA A 399 48.41 -25.08 78.73
CA ALA A 399 48.33 -24.33 79.99
C ALA A 399 47.72 -25.13 81.17
N SER A 400 46.90 -26.15 80.88
CA SER A 400 46.33 -27.04 81.90
C SER A 400 47.32 -28.03 82.51
N GLU A 401 48.48 -28.26 81.89
CA GLU A 401 49.54 -29.16 82.41
C GLU A 401 50.33 -28.53 83.56
N ILE A 402 50.16 -27.22 83.79
CA ILE A 402 50.85 -26.44 84.84
C ILE A 402 50.02 -26.39 86.15
N THR A 403 48.76 -26.87 86.15
CA THR A 403 47.83 -26.69 87.28
C THR A 403 47.66 -27.87 88.26
N GLY A 404 48.50 -28.91 88.17
CA GLY A 404 48.45 -30.09 89.08
C GLY A 404 49.12 -29.86 90.44
N ALA A 405 48.30 -29.65 91.48
CA ALA A 405 48.64 -29.15 92.82
C ALA A 405 49.47 -30.04 93.78
N THR A 406 50.52 -30.74 93.33
CA THR A 406 51.40 -31.50 94.26
C THR A 406 52.89 -31.29 94.05
N LYS A 407 53.30 -30.66 92.96
CA LYS A 407 54.71 -30.35 92.73
C LYS A 407 54.98 -28.93 93.21
N LYS A 408 56.04 -28.76 94.00
CA LYS A 408 56.57 -27.43 94.33
C LYS A 408 57.56 -27.02 93.24
N TYR A 409 57.39 -25.82 92.72
CA TYR A 409 58.16 -25.26 91.61
C TYR A 409 58.85 -23.95 92.01
N LEU A 410 60.00 -23.71 91.38
CA LEU A 410 60.71 -22.44 91.35
C LEU A 410 61.05 -22.14 89.88
N VAL A 411 60.52 -21.03 89.37
CA VAL A 411 60.75 -20.57 87.99
C VAL A 411 61.56 -19.28 88.04
N LEU A 412 62.64 -19.23 87.27
CA LEU A 412 63.59 -18.12 87.22
C LEU A 412 63.53 -17.42 85.87
N ASP A 413 63.78 -16.11 85.87
CA ASP A 413 64.08 -15.35 84.65
C ASP A 413 65.45 -15.78 84.12
N GLN A 414 65.48 -16.23 82.86
CA GLN A 414 66.68 -16.71 82.16
C GLN A 414 67.82 -15.69 82.15
N TYR A 415 67.51 -14.39 82.14
CA TYR A 415 68.55 -13.36 81.97
C TYR A 415 69.08 -12.81 83.30
N ASN A 416 68.22 -12.71 84.31
CA ASN A 416 68.55 -11.97 85.54
C ASN A 416 68.47 -12.81 86.82
N GLY A 417 68.06 -14.07 86.76
CA GLY A 417 67.92 -14.94 87.94
C GLY A 417 66.81 -14.52 88.91
N ASN A 418 65.95 -13.59 88.48
CA ASN A 418 64.81 -13.12 89.28
C ASN A 418 63.79 -14.25 89.46
N ILE A 419 63.21 -14.34 90.65
CA ILE A 419 62.16 -15.32 90.95
C ILE A 419 60.87 -14.88 90.27
N ILE A 420 60.43 -15.61 89.24
CA ILE A 420 59.16 -15.37 88.55
C ILE A 420 58.01 -16.03 89.31
N ARG A 421 58.23 -17.26 89.79
CA ARG A 421 57.27 -17.99 90.64
C ARG A 421 58.01 -18.85 91.65
N ASN A 422 57.52 -18.88 92.88
CA ASN A 422 58.15 -19.60 93.98
C ASN A 422 57.11 -20.17 94.93
N SER A 423 56.98 -21.50 94.90
CA SER A 423 56.16 -22.29 95.84
C SER A 423 57.02 -23.11 96.81
N LEU A 424 58.35 -22.98 96.72
CA LEU A 424 59.34 -23.64 97.57
C LEU A 424 59.72 -22.81 98.81
N GLY A 425 59.28 -21.55 98.90
CA GLY A 425 59.60 -20.66 100.01
C GLY A 425 61.01 -20.06 99.93
N VAL A 426 61.57 -19.94 98.73
CA VAL A 426 62.88 -19.30 98.48
C VAL A 426 62.81 -17.78 98.75
N SER A 427 63.66 -17.25 99.60
CA SER A 427 63.71 -15.82 99.95
C SER A 427 64.63 -15.01 99.02
N SER A 428 65.70 -15.60 98.51
CA SER A 428 66.60 -14.96 97.55
C SER A 428 67.45 -15.97 96.80
N ILE A 429 67.92 -15.60 95.60
CA ILE A 429 68.93 -16.35 94.85
C ILE A 429 70.04 -15.39 94.47
N ILE A 430 71.28 -15.78 94.73
CA ILE A 430 72.47 -15.05 94.33
C ILE A 430 73.22 -15.93 93.33
N ASP A 431 73.38 -15.44 92.11
CA ASP A 431 74.23 -16.04 91.09
C ASP A 431 75.70 -15.64 91.36
N HIS A 432 76.59 -16.62 91.47
CA HIS A 432 78.02 -16.44 91.71
C HIS A 432 78.87 -16.61 90.44
N ALA A 433 78.23 -16.66 89.26
CA ALA A 433 78.76 -16.99 87.93
C ALA A 433 78.87 -18.50 87.64
N VAL A 434 78.65 -18.83 86.36
CA VAL A 434 78.74 -20.14 85.69
C VAL A 434 78.34 -21.33 86.59
N GLY A 435 77.03 -21.52 86.76
CA GLY A 435 76.46 -22.73 87.35
C GLY A 435 76.57 -22.85 88.87
N GLN A 436 76.94 -21.76 89.57
CA GLN A 436 76.95 -21.69 91.03
C GLN A 436 75.87 -20.74 91.55
N TYR A 437 74.90 -21.28 92.27
CA TYR A 437 73.80 -20.53 92.85
C TYR A 437 73.76 -20.69 94.37
N THR A 438 73.56 -19.58 95.06
CA THR A 438 73.22 -19.58 96.49
C THR A 438 71.72 -19.32 96.61
N VAL A 439 70.97 -20.30 97.10
CA VAL A 439 69.50 -20.24 97.27
C VAL A 439 69.19 -20.11 98.75
N SER A 440 68.55 -19.02 99.16
CA SER A 440 68.10 -18.81 100.55
C SER A 440 66.62 -19.12 100.69
N PHE A 441 66.19 -19.64 101.84
CA PHE A 441 64.80 -19.97 102.13
C PHE A 441 64.26 -19.09 103.27
N ALA A 442 62.97 -18.73 103.21
CA ALA A 442 62.33 -17.85 104.18
C ALA A 442 62.11 -18.52 105.56
N THR A 443 62.09 -19.85 105.62
CA THR A 443 61.92 -20.65 106.86
C THR A 443 62.84 -21.88 106.82
N PRO A 444 63.53 -22.26 107.91
CA PRO A 444 64.39 -23.44 107.95
C PRO A 444 63.60 -24.73 107.70
N TRP A 445 64.08 -25.57 106.76
CA TRP A 445 63.50 -26.89 106.48
C TRP A 445 64.13 -27.97 107.39
N PRO A 446 63.36 -28.89 107.99
CA PRO A 446 63.92 -29.97 108.79
C PRO A 446 64.55 -31.07 107.91
N TYR A 447 65.78 -31.44 108.28
CA TYR A 447 66.63 -32.57 107.87
C TYR A 447 66.04 -33.64 106.94
N THR A 448 66.69 -33.88 105.79
CA THR A 448 67.49 -35.08 105.43
C THR A 448 67.67 -35.05 103.90
N TYR A 449 68.89 -35.10 103.37
CA TYR A 449 69.10 -35.39 101.93
C TYR A 449 69.97 -36.63 101.74
N TYR A 450 69.46 -37.53 100.90
CA TYR A 450 70.08 -38.76 100.45
C TYR A 450 70.92 -38.46 99.20
N VAL A 451 72.22 -38.74 99.27
CA VAL A 451 73.08 -38.82 98.08
C VAL A 451 73.07 -40.29 97.62
N PRO A 452 72.50 -40.62 96.45
CA PRO A 452 72.57 -41.98 95.94
C PRO A 452 74.03 -42.41 95.77
N ALA A 453 74.38 -43.59 96.27
CA ALA A 453 75.76 -44.12 96.27
C ALA A 453 76.39 -44.27 94.86
N THR A 454 75.62 -44.07 93.79
CA THR A 454 76.09 -44.08 92.40
C THR A 454 76.67 -42.75 91.92
N CYS A 455 76.62 -41.69 92.72
CA CYS A 455 77.11 -40.36 92.35
C CYS A 455 78.60 -40.21 92.66
N ASN A 456 79.48 -40.68 91.77
CA ASN A 456 80.93 -40.47 91.89
C ASN A 456 81.36 -39.10 91.37
N VAL A 457 82.07 -38.34 92.20
CA VAL A 457 82.68 -37.06 91.83
C VAL A 457 83.81 -37.31 90.82
N GLY A 458 83.68 -36.75 89.62
CA GLY A 458 84.79 -36.63 88.66
C GLY A 458 85.02 -37.80 87.71
N ASN A 459 83.99 -38.46 87.17
CA ASN A 459 84.21 -39.41 86.06
C ASN A 459 83.18 -39.30 84.92
N THR A 460 83.71 -39.31 83.70
CA THR A 460 82.98 -39.30 82.43
C THR A 460 82.22 -40.62 82.26
N GLY A 461 80.95 -40.65 82.69
CA GLY A 461 80.01 -41.73 82.39
C GLY A 461 79.36 -41.60 81.00
N PRO A 462 78.59 -42.61 80.55
CA PRO A 462 77.94 -42.63 79.23
C PRO A 462 76.92 -41.48 79.07
N ALA A 463 76.60 -41.13 77.81
CA ALA A 463 75.90 -39.91 77.39
C ALA A 463 74.50 -39.65 77.98
N ASP A 464 73.89 -40.62 78.67
CA ASP A 464 72.48 -40.55 79.10
C ASP A 464 72.31 -40.62 80.64
N ALA A 465 73.37 -40.40 81.41
CA ALA A 465 73.26 -40.33 82.88
C ALA A 465 72.75 -38.93 83.32
N PRO A 466 71.75 -38.84 84.22
CA PRO A 466 71.23 -37.56 84.70
C PRO A 466 72.33 -36.74 85.39
N GLU A 467 72.40 -35.44 85.08
CA GLU A 467 73.29 -34.50 85.77
C GLU A 467 72.91 -34.41 87.26
N CYS A 468 73.68 -35.06 88.12
CA CYS A 468 73.44 -35.03 89.55
C CYS A 468 73.92 -33.70 90.16
N VAL A 469 72.99 -32.97 90.78
CA VAL A 469 73.29 -31.82 91.63
C VAL A 469 73.98 -32.30 92.90
N VAL A 470 75.25 -31.90 93.11
CA VAL A 470 75.99 -32.19 94.33
C VAL A 470 75.67 -31.11 95.37
N ILE A 471 75.10 -31.51 96.50
CA ILE A 471 74.93 -30.66 97.67
C ILE A 471 76.12 -30.94 98.59
N GLU A 472 77.06 -29.99 98.71
CA GLU A 472 78.19 -30.10 99.66
C GLU A 472 77.73 -29.69 101.06
N ASP A 473 77.79 -30.63 102.01
CA ASP A 473 77.60 -30.39 103.45
C ASP A 473 78.95 -30.06 104.09
N ARG A 474 79.05 -28.96 104.87
CA ARG A 474 80.25 -28.64 105.68
C ARG A 474 79.96 -28.89 107.16
N PRO A 475 80.85 -29.55 107.92
CA PRO A 475 80.45 -30.29 109.12
C PRO A 475 80.32 -29.49 110.42
N ASP A 476 80.39 -28.16 110.40
CA ASP A 476 80.52 -27.33 111.59
C ASP A 476 79.37 -26.30 111.75
N TYR A 477 78.27 -26.80 112.36
CA TYR A 477 77.14 -26.12 113.04
C TYR A 477 76.08 -25.28 112.27
N MET A 478 74.81 -25.73 112.46
CA MET A 478 73.50 -25.03 112.51
C MET A 478 72.56 -24.97 111.29
N LEU A 479 71.25 -24.97 111.64
CA LEU A 479 70.04 -24.94 110.80
C LEU A 479 70.16 -24.01 109.58
N TRP A 480 69.86 -24.52 108.40
CA TRP A 480 70.11 -23.85 107.12
C TRP A 480 69.07 -22.76 106.84
N THR A 481 69.52 -21.53 106.60
CA THR A 481 68.75 -20.50 105.86
C THR A 481 69.16 -20.41 104.39
N THR A 482 70.27 -21.04 104.00
CA THR A 482 70.94 -20.82 102.71
C THR A 482 71.64 -22.09 102.21
N LEU A 483 71.32 -22.55 100.99
CA LEU A 483 71.86 -23.73 100.31
C LEU A 483 72.72 -23.30 99.11
N GLN A 484 73.94 -23.84 98.98
CA GLN A 484 74.78 -23.64 97.80
C GLN A 484 74.67 -24.84 96.86
N ILE A 485 74.38 -24.56 95.58
CA ILE A 485 74.23 -25.56 94.53
C ILE A 485 75.30 -25.29 93.47
N ARG A 486 76.10 -26.31 93.14
CA ARG A 486 77.02 -26.31 92.01
C ARG A 486 76.55 -27.32 90.98
N MET A 487 76.26 -26.85 89.77
CA MET A 487 75.93 -27.71 88.64
C MET A 487 77.19 -27.89 87.79
N ALA A 488 77.62 -29.15 87.60
CA ALA A 488 78.80 -29.45 86.79
C ALA A 488 78.42 -29.40 85.30
N HIS A 489 78.95 -28.44 84.55
CA HIS A 489 78.77 -28.40 83.10
C HIS A 489 79.85 -29.23 82.39
N ARG A 490 79.46 -30.05 81.42
CA ARG A 490 80.37 -30.73 80.49
C ARG A 490 80.65 -29.80 79.32
N PRO A 491 81.91 -29.56 78.90
CA PRO A 491 82.18 -28.82 77.67
C PRO A 491 81.69 -29.67 76.48
N SER A 492 80.62 -29.28 75.81
CA SER A 492 80.31 -29.79 74.47
C SER A 492 81.28 -29.13 73.49
N GLY A 493 81.93 -29.93 72.65
CA GLY A 493 82.93 -29.48 71.68
C GLY A 493 82.36 -28.71 70.48
N GLU A 494 81.36 -27.85 70.69
CA GLU A 494 80.80 -26.97 69.66
C GLU A 494 80.78 -25.52 70.16
N ASP A 495 81.35 -24.61 69.37
CA ASP A 495 81.61 -23.19 69.66
C ASP A 495 80.36 -22.30 69.81
N TYR A 496 79.20 -22.84 70.20
CA TYR A 496 78.01 -22.05 70.52
C TYR A 496 77.75 -22.08 72.03
N TYR A 497 78.34 -21.07 72.70
CA TYR A 497 78.07 -20.70 74.09
C TYR A 497 76.59 -20.29 74.23
N VAL A 498 75.73 -21.22 74.62
CA VAL A 498 74.45 -20.89 75.25
C VAL A 498 74.73 -20.87 76.75
N ASP A 499 74.56 -19.70 77.37
CA ASP A 499 74.70 -19.46 78.80
C ASP A 499 74.14 -20.67 79.57
N GLY A 500 75.00 -21.44 80.22
CA GLY A 500 74.69 -22.74 80.86
C GLY A 500 73.83 -22.59 82.13
N ARG A 501 72.88 -21.67 82.11
CA ARG A 501 71.92 -21.41 83.18
C ARG A 501 70.70 -22.29 82.93
N PRO A 502 70.28 -23.11 83.91
CA PRO A 502 69.09 -23.95 83.75
C PRO A 502 67.83 -23.07 83.64
N ASP A 503 66.99 -23.33 82.64
CA ASP A 503 65.69 -22.67 82.44
C ASP A 503 64.70 -22.94 83.58
N THR A 504 64.87 -24.06 84.30
CA THR A 504 64.03 -24.44 85.42
C THR A 504 64.79 -25.38 86.36
N ILE A 505 64.84 -25.06 87.65
CA ILE A 505 65.35 -25.98 88.68
C ILE A 505 64.14 -26.65 89.33
N ILE A 506 63.90 -27.91 88.98
CA ILE A 506 62.83 -28.72 89.56
C ILE A 506 63.39 -29.49 90.76
N PHE A 507 63.02 -29.08 91.96
CA PHE A 507 63.25 -29.89 93.16
C PHE A 507 62.15 -30.95 93.23
N ALA A 508 62.42 -32.15 92.73
CA ALA A 508 61.54 -33.29 92.94
C ALA A 508 61.75 -33.83 94.36
N GLY A 509 60.86 -33.44 95.28
CA GLY A 509 60.62 -34.22 96.50
C GLY A 509 59.75 -35.43 96.17
N MET A 510 60.04 -36.57 96.80
CA MET A 510 59.32 -37.84 96.67
C MET A 510 57.80 -37.70 96.80
#